data_AF-A0A1H1PPU2-F1
#
_entry.id   AF-A0A1H1PPU2-F1
#
_cell.length_a   1.000
_cell.length_b   1.000
_cell.length_c   1.000
_cell.angle_alpha   90.00
_cell.angle_beta   90.00
_cell.angle_gamma   90.00
#
_symmetry.space_group_name_H-M   'P 1'
#
loop_
_entity.id
_entity.type
_entity.pdbx_description
1 polymer ?
#
loop_
_entity_poly.entity_id
_entity_poly.type
_entity_poly.pdbx_seq_one_letter_code
_entity_poly.pdbx_strand_id
1 'polypeptide(L)'
;MKASINEEKKHKTITAKKSHFTYKGLLNSGYKRMVKRNFRKAGKKSIFGIKQRAKSPKMCQTTHATSMLLKVSVFAGVALVACV
;
A
#
# COMPACT_ATOMS: atom_id res chain seq x y z
N MET A 1 -7.82 11.42 -58.39
CA MET A 1 -7.62 12.34 -57.24
C MET A 1 -8.24 11.90 -55.92
N LYS A 2 -9.04 10.81 -55.84
CA LYS A 2 -9.67 10.38 -54.56
C LYS A 2 -8.85 9.39 -53.72
N ALA A 3 -7.91 8.66 -54.34
CA ALA A 3 -7.10 7.65 -53.65
C ALA A 3 -6.01 8.27 -52.74
N SER A 4 -5.40 9.37 -53.15
CA SER A 4 -4.32 10.05 -52.42
C SER A 4 -4.78 10.71 -51.10
N ILE A 5 -6.05 11.15 -51.04
CA ILE A 5 -6.64 11.75 -49.82
C ILE A 5 -6.95 10.68 -48.76
N ASN A 6 -7.20 9.43 -49.18
CA ASN A 6 -7.53 8.33 -48.29
C ASN A 6 -6.29 7.80 -47.55
N GLU A 7 -5.14 7.75 -48.24
CA GLU A 7 -3.87 7.33 -47.65
C GLU A 7 -3.33 8.37 -46.66
N GLU A 8 -3.46 9.68 -46.94
CA GLU A 8 -3.13 10.74 -45.97
C GLU A 8 -4.02 10.66 -44.72
N LYS A 9 -5.33 10.39 -44.86
CA LYS A 9 -6.26 10.24 -43.73
C LYS A 9 -5.97 8.98 -42.91
N LYS A 10 -5.57 7.87 -43.54
CA LYS A 10 -5.08 6.68 -42.84
C LYS A 10 -3.77 6.95 -42.11
N HIS A 11 -2.83 7.65 -42.72
CA HIS A 11 -1.56 8.00 -42.07
C HIS A 11 -1.75 8.95 -40.89
N LYS A 12 -2.68 9.92 -40.98
CA LYS A 12 -3.08 10.82 -39.88
C LYS A 12 -3.79 10.08 -38.74
N THR A 13 -4.60 9.06 -39.04
CA THR A 13 -5.30 8.26 -38.01
C THR A 13 -4.41 7.22 -37.35
N ILE A 14 -3.39 6.70 -38.05
CA ILE A 14 -2.37 5.80 -37.49
C ILE A 14 -1.39 6.58 -36.60
N THR A 15 -1.04 7.83 -36.97
CA THR A 15 -0.21 8.71 -36.13
C THR A 15 -0.97 9.31 -34.94
N ALA A 16 -2.27 9.59 -35.06
CA ALA A 16 -3.12 9.99 -33.92
C ALA A 16 -3.40 8.85 -32.92
N LYS A 17 -3.21 7.58 -33.32
CA LYS A 17 -3.24 6.42 -32.43
C LYS A 17 -1.86 6.02 -31.89
N LYS A 18 -0.82 6.83 -32.15
CA LYS A 18 0.52 6.62 -31.60
C LYS A 18 0.62 7.35 -30.26
N SER A 19 0.65 6.53 -29.21
CA SER A 19 1.17 6.83 -27.89
C SER A 19 0.52 7.98 -27.10
N HIS A 20 -0.68 7.72 -26.55
CA HIS A 20 -0.97 8.15 -25.18
C HIS A 20 -0.24 7.27 -24.13
N PHE A 21 0.88 6.65 -24.52
CA PHE A 21 1.86 6.10 -23.60
C PHE A 21 2.60 7.29 -23.01
N THR A 22 1.89 8.04 -22.16
CA THR A 22 2.53 8.90 -21.18
C THR A 22 3.54 7.99 -20.50
N TYR A 23 4.84 8.29 -20.62
CA TYR A 23 5.89 7.60 -19.88
C TYR A 23 5.62 7.85 -18.39
N LYS A 24 4.68 7.09 -17.82
CA LYS A 24 4.43 7.06 -16.40
C LYS A 24 5.56 6.18 -15.92
N GLY A 25 6.67 6.82 -15.55
CA GLY A 25 7.90 6.15 -15.13
C GLY A 25 7.61 5.00 -14.16
N LEU A 26 8.61 4.13 -13.96
CA LEU A 26 8.49 2.84 -13.24
C LEU A 26 7.58 2.88 -11.99
N LEU A 27 7.60 3.99 -11.25
CA LEU A 27 6.74 4.29 -10.11
C LEU A 27 5.37 4.90 -10.45
N ASN A 28 4.65 4.33 -11.42
CA ASN A 28 3.30 4.78 -11.76
C ASN A 28 2.26 4.35 -10.70
N SER A 29 1.04 4.91 -10.76
CA SER A 29 -0.03 4.60 -9.82
C SER A 29 -0.42 3.12 -9.80
N GLY A 30 -0.33 2.43 -10.94
CA GLY A 30 -0.51 0.99 -11.06
C GLY A 30 0.57 0.22 -10.30
N TYR A 31 1.83 0.57 -10.47
CA TYR A 31 2.95 -0.01 -9.71
C TYR A 31 2.77 0.19 -8.21
N LYS A 32 2.45 1.42 -7.76
CA LYS A 32 2.15 1.73 -6.35
C LYS A 32 1.03 0.85 -5.79
N ARG A 33 -0.05 0.64 -6.56
CA ARG A 33 -1.18 -0.20 -6.15
C ARG A 33 -0.78 -1.67 -6.04
N MET A 34 0.02 -2.16 -6.97
CA MET A 34 0.50 -3.54 -7.00
C MET A 34 1.44 -3.84 -5.83
N VAL A 35 2.41 -2.95 -5.58
CA VAL A 35 3.31 -3.03 -4.41
C VAL A 35 2.52 -3.01 -3.11
N LYS A 36 1.52 -2.12 -2.96
CA LYS A 36 0.68 -2.07 -1.76
C LYS A 36 -0.14 -3.36 -1.56
N ARG A 37 -0.62 -3.97 -2.64
CA ARG A 37 -1.33 -5.27 -2.59
C ARG A 37 -0.37 -6.39 -2.18
N ASN A 38 0.83 -6.43 -2.75
CA ASN A 38 1.87 -7.40 -2.40
C ASN A 38 2.33 -7.22 -0.95
N PHE A 39 2.52 -5.98 -0.48
CA PHE A 39 2.81 -5.67 0.91
C PHE A 39 1.75 -6.24 1.86
N ARG A 40 0.47 -6.08 1.55
CA ARG A 40 -0.63 -6.64 2.36
C ARG A 40 -0.69 -8.16 2.30
N LYS A 41 -0.32 -8.75 1.15
CA LYS A 41 -0.31 -10.21 0.93
C LYS A 41 0.98 -10.89 1.38
N ALA A 42 2.06 -10.14 1.63
CA ALA A 42 3.34 -10.67 2.06
C ALA A 42 3.12 -11.56 3.29
N GLY A 43 3.56 -12.81 3.17
CA GLY A 43 3.12 -13.92 3.99
C GLY A 43 3.35 -13.69 5.49
N LYS A 44 2.39 -14.14 6.30
CA LYS A 44 2.49 -14.16 7.77
C LYS A 44 3.65 -15.01 8.29
N LYS A 45 4.18 -15.92 7.46
CA LYS A 45 5.21 -16.92 7.81
C LYS A 45 6.64 -16.53 7.39
N SER A 46 6.83 -15.43 6.66
CA SER A 46 8.18 -14.97 6.28
C SER A 46 8.73 -14.00 7.32
N ILE A 47 10.00 -14.16 7.69
CA ILE A 47 10.73 -13.25 8.60
C ILE A 47 10.64 -11.80 8.14
N PHE A 48 10.76 -11.54 6.83
CA PHE A 48 10.64 -10.20 6.26
C PHE A 48 9.23 -9.64 6.42
N GLY A 49 8.20 -10.46 6.19
CA GLY A 49 6.80 -10.09 6.38
C GLY A 49 6.43 -9.81 7.84
N ILE A 50 7.05 -10.52 8.78
CA ILE A 50 6.88 -10.31 10.23
C ILE A 50 7.54 -9.00 10.65
N LYS A 51 8.81 -8.78 10.28
CA LYS A 51 9.56 -7.53 10.59
C LYS A 51 8.84 -6.30 10.03
N GLN A 52 8.29 -6.42 8.82
CA GLN A 52 7.54 -5.35 8.17
C GLN A 52 6.19 -5.06 8.86
N ARG A 53 5.48 -6.08 9.36
CA ARG A 53 4.23 -5.91 10.12
C ARG A 53 4.48 -5.33 11.51
N ALA A 54 5.53 -5.78 12.19
CA ALA A 54 5.93 -5.28 13.50
C ALA A 54 6.22 -3.77 13.47
N LYS A 55 6.84 -3.27 12.38
CA LYS A 55 7.06 -1.83 12.15
C LYS A 55 5.85 -1.08 11.60
N SER A 56 4.70 -1.74 11.39
CA SER A 56 3.54 -1.05 10.83
C SER A 56 2.89 -0.11 11.85
N PRO A 57 2.39 1.07 11.45
CA PRO A 57 1.78 2.03 12.37
C PRO A 57 0.59 1.44 13.15
N LYS A 58 -0.19 0.57 12.51
CA LYS A 58 -1.32 -0.12 13.16
C LYS A 58 -0.88 -1.00 14.32
N MET A 59 0.20 -1.75 14.13
CA MET A 59 0.75 -2.60 15.19
C MET A 59 1.31 -1.73 16.32
N CYS A 60 2.04 -0.66 15.99
CA CYS A 60 2.57 0.28 16.96
C CYS A 60 1.48 0.92 17.84
N GLN A 61 0.35 1.31 17.24
CA GLN A 61 -0.79 1.86 17.99
C GLN A 61 -1.43 0.83 18.93
N THR A 62 -1.56 -0.43 18.51
CA THR A 62 -2.08 -1.48 19.39
C THR A 62 -1.17 -1.74 20.58
N THR A 63 0.15 -1.70 20.41
CA THR A 63 1.10 -1.87 21.53
C THR A 63 0.95 -0.77 22.58
N HIS A 64 0.71 0.47 22.15
CA HIS A 64 0.48 1.59 23.07
C HIS A 64 -0.76 1.38 23.94
N ALA A 65 -1.90 1.02 23.34
CA ALA A 65 -3.13 0.77 24.09
C ALA A 65 -2.97 -0.40 25.08
N THR A 66 -2.37 -1.52 24.63
CA THR A 66 -2.13 -2.68 25.50
C THR A 66 -1.18 -2.35 26.65
N SER A 67 -0.14 -1.53 26.41
CA SER A 67 0.78 -1.12 27.47
C SER A 67 0.13 -0.22 28.52
N MET A 68 -0.78 0.67 28.13
CA MET A 68 -1.54 1.50 29.09
C MET A 68 -2.49 0.63 29.91
N LEU A 69 -3.25 -0.25 29.26
CA LEU A 69 -4.15 -1.19 29.94
C LEU A 69 -3.38 -2.03 30.97
N LEU A 70 -2.23 -2.60 30.58
CA LEU A 70 -1.41 -3.40 31.48
C LEU A 70 -0.95 -2.59 32.71
N LYS A 71 -0.48 -1.35 32.52
CA LYS A 71 -0.08 -0.48 33.63
C LYS A 71 -1.26 -0.19 34.57
N VAL A 72 -2.41 0.19 34.02
CA VAL A 72 -3.61 0.49 34.83
C VAL A 72 -4.07 -0.74 35.60
N SER A 73 -4.08 -1.92 34.96
CA SER A 73 -4.44 -3.18 35.62
C SER A 73 -3.51 -3.52 36.78
N VAL A 74 -2.20 -3.29 36.63
CA VAL A 74 -1.23 -3.51 37.72
C VAL A 74 -1.49 -2.57 38.89
N PHE A 75 -1.68 -1.27 38.63
CA PHE A 75 -1.99 -0.30 39.70
C PHE A 75 -3.31 -0.63 40.41
N ALA A 76 -4.36 -0.98 39.66
CA ALA A 76 -5.64 -1.37 40.24
C ALA A 76 -5.52 -2.65 41.08
N GLY A 77 -4.75 -3.64 40.63
CA GLY A 77 -4.51 -4.87 41.38
C GLY A 77 -3.77 -4.62 42.69
N VAL A 78 -2.71 -3.80 42.66
CA VAL A 78 -1.97 -3.42 43.87
C VAL A 78 -2.86 -2.65 44.84
N ALA A 79 -3.66 -1.69 44.34
CA ALA A 79 -4.60 -0.95 45.18
C ALA A 79 -5.65 -1.85 45.83
N LEU A 80 -6.18 -2.83 45.10
CA LEU A 80 -7.12 -3.80 45.65
C LEU A 80 -6.48 -4.68 46.73
N VAL A 81 -5.26 -5.17 46.52
CA VAL A 81 -4.55 -5.99 47.52
C VAL A 81 -4.13 -5.16 48.73
N ALA A 82 -3.81 -3.88 48.57
CA ALA A 82 -3.45 -2.99 49.67
C ALA A 82 -4.67 -2.49 50.47
N CYS A 83 -5.86 -2.47 49.87
CA CYS A 83 -7.11 -2.09 50.53
C CYS A 83 -7.86 -3.27 51.18
N VAL A 84 -7.41 -4.51 50.95
CA VAL A 84 -7.89 -5.74 51.61
C VAL A 84 -6.97 -6.07 52.79
#